data_AF-A0AAD1R598-F1
#
_entry.id   AF-A0AAD1R598-F1
#
_cell.length_a   1.000
_cell.length_b   1.000
_cell.length_c   1.000
_cell.angle_alpha   90.00
_cell.angle_beta   90.00
_cell.angle_gamma   90.00
#
_symmetry.space_group_name_H-M   'P 1'
#
loop_
_entity.id
_entity.type
_entity.pdbx_description
1 polymer ?
#
loop_
_entity_poly.entity_id
_entity_poly.type
_entity_poly.pdbx_seq_one_letter_code
_entity_poly.pdbx_strand_id
1 'polypeptide(L)'
;MEVKFNGEISNIHHHEKQEAKVSSSKEEEKAPLSERDKRLAGQVSTYNDSKRSHSLLDLHRKKLKRKAEDDKNKPQERRAFDRDQDLQVNRFDDAQKKALLRKSKELNTKFSHGNSSMFL
;
A
#
# COMPACT_ATOMS: atom_id res chain seq x y z
N MET A 1 -50.68 -13.35 16.62
CA MET A 1 -50.08 -13.47 15.27
C MET A 1 -48.73 -12.76 15.32
N GLU A 2 -47.64 -13.51 15.44
CA GLU A 2 -46.28 -12.97 15.32
C GLU A 2 -45.85 -13.08 13.86
N VAL A 3 -45.64 -11.93 13.22
CA VAL A 3 -45.05 -11.85 11.87
C VAL A 3 -43.53 -11.81 12.01
N LYS A 4 -42.88 -12.93 11.70
CA LYS A 4 -41.41 -13.01 11.58
C LYS A 4 -41.01 -12.44 10.22
N PHE A 5 -40.31 -11.31 10.23
CA PHE A 5 -39.77 -10.68 9.02
C PHE A 5 -38.40 -11.28 8.72
N ASN A 6 -38.36 -12.30 7.85
CA ASN A 6 -37.11 -12.87 7.35
C ASN A 6 -36.71 -12.12 6.07
N GLY A 7 -35.93 -11.06 6.22
CA GLY A 7 -35.34 -10.32 5.10
C GLY A 7 -33.87 -10.71 4.93
N GLU A 8 -33.59 -11.51 3.91
CA GLU A 8 -32.21 -11.78 3.44
C GLU A 8 -31.60 -10.46 2.93
N ILE A 9 -30.51 -10.03 3.55
CA ILE A 9 -29.75 -8.86 3.11
C ILE A 9 -28.84 -9.32 1.97
N SER A 10 -29.20 -9.04 0.73
CA SER A 10 -28.34 -9.27 -0.43
C SER A 10 -27.07 -8.41 -0.31
N ASN A 11 -25.91 -9.06 -0.30
CA ASN A 11 -24.59 -8.42 -0.33
C ASN A 11 -24.42 -7.56 -1.59
N ILE A 12 -24.43 -6.24 -1.45
CA ILE A 12 -24.06 -5.31 -2.53
C ILE A 12 -22.53 -5.28 -2.61
N HIS A 13 -21.99 -5.80 -3.71
CA HIS A 13 -20.57 -5.70 -4.05
C HIS A 13 -20.14 -4.23 -4.23
N HIS A 14 -19.22 -3.76 -3.40
CA HIS A 14 -18.58 -2.46 -3.57
C HIS A 14 -17.54 -2.54 -4.69
N HIS A 15 -17.84 -1.91 -5.83
CA HIS A 15 -16.83 -1.63 -6.85
C HIS A 15 -15.94 -0.48 -6.35
N GLU A 16 -14.72 -0.83 -5.96
CA GLU A 16 -13.67 0.10 -5.54
C GLU A 16 -13.33 1.05 -6.70
N LYS A 17 -13.60 2.34 -6.54
CA LYS A 17 -13.03 3.40 -7.39
C LYS A 17 -11.75 3.86 -6.71
N GLN A 18 -10.62 3.48 -7.29
CA GLN A 18 -9.33 4.07 -6.97
C GLN A 18 -9.30 5.50 -7.51
N GLU A 19 -9.36 6.49 -6.61
CA GLU A 19 -9.13 7.88 -7.00
C GLU A 19 -7.64 8.21 -6.90
N ALA A 20 -7.03 8.27 -8.09
CA ALA A 20 -5.73 8.88 -8.30
C ALA A 20 -5.73 10.32 -7.79
N LYS A 21 -4.62 10.72 -7.17
CA LYS A 21 -4.32 12.11 -6.81
C LYS A 21 -4.47 13.01 -8.03
N VAL A 22 -5.55 13.78 -8.08
CA VAL A 22 -5.69 14.92 -8.99
C VAL A 22 -6.00 16.13 -8.13
N SER A 23 -4.99 16.98 -7.99
CA SER A 23 -5.14 18.36 -7.53
C SER A 23 -6.05 19.10 -8.51
N SER A 24 -7.32 19.27 -8.17
CA SER A 24 -8.21 20.17 -8.88
C SER A 24 -8.85 21.14 -7.90
N SER A 25 -8.17 22.27 -7.68
CA SER A 25 -8.78 23.54 -7.29
C SER A 25 -9.65 24.05 -8.45
N LYS A 26 -10.66 23.28 -8.83
CA LYS A 26 -11.75 23.76 -9.67
C LYS A 26 -12.82 24.22 -8.70
N GLU A 27 -12.99 25.54 -8.62
CA GLU A 27 -14.22 26.14 -8.12
C GLU A 27 -15.36 25.52 -8.92
N GLU A 28 -16.05 24.57 -8.31
CA GLU A 28 -17.32 24.08 -8.82
C GLU A 28 -18.25 25.29 -8.85
N GLU A 29 -18.61 25.78 -10.04
CA GLU A 29 -19.75 26.68 -10.19
C GLU A 29 -20.98 25.93 -9.66
N LYS A 30 -21.26 26.14 -8.38
CA LYS A 30 -22.44 25.58 -7.71
C LYS A 30 -23.63 26.34 -8.28
N ALA A 31 -24.54 25.59 -8.93
CA ALA A 31 -25.85 26.11 -9.29
C ALA A 31 -26.44 26.90 -8.10
N PRO A 32 -27.12 28.03 -8.34
CA PRO A 32 -27.58 28.89 -7.26
C PRO A 32 -28.49 28.08 -6.32
N LEU A 33 -27.98 27.82 -5.12
CA LEU A 33 -28.71 27.09 -4.08
C LEU A 33 -29.99 27.85 -3.76
N SER A 34 -31.12 27.14 -3.74
CA SER A 34 -32.40 27.71 -3.33
C SER A 34 -32.28 28.30 -1.93
N GLU A 35 -33.02 29.38 -1.63
CA GLU A 35 -33.03 29.97 -0.28
C GLU A 35 -33.40 28.95 0.80
N ARG A 36 -34.25 27.98 0.44
CA ARG A 36 -34.62 26.85 1.29
C ARG A 36 -33.40 26.01 1.69
N ASP A 37 -32.54 25.69 0.71
CA ASP A 37 -31.37 24.84 0.93
C ASP A 37 -30.33 25.53 1.80
N LYS A 38 -30.16 26.85 1.62
CA LYS A 38 -29.29 27.66 2.48
C LYS A 38 -29.75 27.64 3.94
N ARG A 39 -31.07 27.77 4.18
CA ARG A 39 -31.64 27.69 5.54
C ARG A 39 -31.45 26.31 6.16
N LEU A 40 -31.69 25.25 5.38
CA LEU A 40 -31.52 23.88 5.84
C LEU A 40 -30.06 23.58 6.17
N ALA A 41 -29.12 23.98 5.31
CA ALA A 41 -27.69 23.81 5.56
C ALA A 41 -27.23 24.50 6.86
N GLY A 42 -27.74 25.71 7.13
CA GLY A 42 -27.48 26.41 8.39
C GLY A 42 -27.99 25.64 9.62
N GLN A 43 -29.23 25.15 9.58
CA GLN A 43 -29.81 24.36 10.69
C GLN A 43 -29.05 23.05 10.94
N VAL A 44 -28.65 22.37 9.86
CA VAL A 44 -27.87 21.13 9.97
C VAL A 44 -26.48 21.41 10.53
N SER A 45 -25.83 22.51 10.14
CA SER A 45 -24.54 22.92 10.70
C SER A 45 -24.63 23.16 12.20
N THR A 46 -25.57 23.99 12.66
CA THR A 46 -25.70 24.31 14.09
C THR A 46 -26.04 23.09 14.95
N TYR A 47 -26.87 22.18 14.42
CA TYR A 47 -27.14 20.91 15.08
C TYR A 47 -25.88 20.04 15.17
N ASN A 48 -25.13 19.91 14.08
CA ASN A 48 -23.91 19.13 14.06
C ASN A 48 -22.87 19.70 15.03
N ASP A 49 -22.64 21.01 15.05
CA ASP A 49 -21.64 21.63 15.93
C ASP A 49 -21.93 21.40 17.42
N SER A 50 -23.21 21.34 17.82
CA SER A 50 -23.62 21.16 19.21
C SER A 50 -23.81 19.70 19.63
N LYS A 51 -24.30 18.83 18.72
CA LYS A 51 -24.65 17.44 19.03
C LYS A 51 -23.67 16.42 18.46
N ARG A 52 -22.82 16.82 17.52
CA ARG A 52 -21.90 15.92 16.81
C ARG A 52 -20.49 16.49 16.78
N SER A 53 -19.67 16.04 17.73
CA SER A 53 -18.28 16.48 17.87
C SER A 53 -17.43 16.34 16.60
N HIS A 54 -17.62 15.27 15.79
CA HIS A 54 -16.88 15.05 14.55
C HIS A 54 -17.69 14.29 13.48
N SER A 55 -17.34 14.49 12.20
CA SER A 55 -17.86 13.70 11.08
C SER A 55 -17.40 12.24 11.16
N LEU A 56 -18.18 11.31 10.61
CA LEU A 56 -17.82 9.88 10.56
C LEU A 56 -16.47 9.65 9.85
N LEU A 57 -16.23 10.39 8.76
CA LEU A 57 -14.96 10.31 8.02
C LEU A 57 -13.80 10.81 8.87
N ASP A 58 -13.99 11.89 9.62
CA ASP A 58 -12.94 12.45 10.47
C ASP A 58 -12.63 11.53 11.64
N LEU A 59 -13.65 10.89 12.24
CA LEU A 59 -13.47 9.85 13.25
C LEU A 59 -12.66 8.66 12.70
N HIS A 60 -12.97 8.21 11.49
CA HIS A 60 -12.24 7.11 10.85
C HIS A 60 -10.79 7.49 10.56
N ARG A 61 -10.55 8.66 9.97
CA ARG A 61 -9.21 9.19 9.71
C ARG A 61 -8.41 9.32 11.00
N LYS A 62 -9.01 9.87 12.06
CA LYS A 62 -8.39 9.99 13.39
C LYS A 62 -8.05 8.60 13.97
N LYS A 63 -8.94 7.63 13.83
CA LYS A 63 -8.71 6.24 14.27
C LYS A 63 -7.53 5.59 13.52
N LEU A 64 -7.46 5.73 12.20
CA LEU A 64 -6.35 5.20 11.41
C LEU A 64 -5.01 5.84 11.79
N LYS A 65 -4.97 7.16 11.94
CA LYS A 65 -3.78 7.88 12.40
C LYS A 65 -3.35 7.42 13.79
N ARG A 66 -4.27 7.35 14.74
CA ARG A 66 -3.98 6.86 16.10
C ARG A 66 -3.44 5.43 16.09
N LYS A 67 -4.03 4.52 15.32
CA LYS A 67 -3.50 3.15 15.17
C LYS A 67 -2.07 3.14 14.66
N ALA A 68 -1.76 3.94 13.63
CA ALA A 68 -0.42 4.02 13.08
C ALA A 68 0.60 4.58 14.09
N GLU A 69 0.22 5.57 14.91
CA GLU A 69 1.09 6.08 15.98
C GLU A 69 1.22 5.07 17.13
N ASP A 70 0.13 4.40 17.53
CA ASP A 70 0.15 3.34 18.55
C ASP A 70 1.07 2.18 18.10
N ASP A 71 1.11 1.84 16.81
CA ASP A 71 1.98 0.79 16.26
C ASP A 71 3.46 1.22 16.17
N LYS A 72 3.76 2.51 15.97
CA LYS A 72 5.14 3.03 16.02
C LYS A 72 5.69 3.11 17.45
N ASN A 73 4.83 3.42 18.42
CA ASN A 73 5.22 3.57 19.82
C ASN A 73 5.33 2.23 20.56
N LYS A 74 4.82 1.13 19.99
CA LYS A 74 5.05 -0.21 20.53
C LYS A 74 6.51 -0.60 20.34
N PRO A 75 7.16 -1.18 21.37
CA PRO A 75 8.49 -1.76 21.19
C PRO A 75 8.40 -2.81 20.08
N GLN A 76 9.32 -2.72 19.12
CA GLN A 76 9.31 -3.60 17.97
C GLN A 76 9.49 -5.04 18.41
N GLU A 77 8.39 -5.81 18.37
CA GLU A 77 8.42 -7.23 18.70
C GLU A 77 9.33 -7.95 17.70
N ARG A 78 10.04 -8.98 18.20
CA ARG A 78 10.88 -9.81 17.33
C ARG A 78 9.98 -10.52 16.33
N ARG A 79 10.06 -10.09 15.07
CA ARG A 79 9.44 -10.77 13.94
C ARG A 79 10.01 -12.19 13.83
N ALA A 80 9.18 -13.15 13.42
CA ALA A 80 9.65 -14.48 13.06
C ALA A 80 10.72 -14.39 11.95
N PHE A 81 11.64 -15.37 11.93
CA PHE A 81 12.67 -15.47 10.91
C PHE A 81 12.03 -15.69 9.53
N ASP A 82 12.43 -14.90 8.56
CA ASP A 82 12.01 -14.96 7.17
C ASP A 82 13.24 -15.22 6.31
N ARG A 83 13.20 -16.31 5.57
CA ARG A 83 14.33 -16.70 4.74
C ARG A 83 14.71 -15.60 3.74
N ASP A 84 13.77 -14.96 3.06
CA ASP A 84 14.14 -14.05 1.97
C ASP A 84 14.71 -12.73 2.48
N GLN A 85 14.21 -12.26 3.62
CA GLN A 85 14.63 -11.02 4.27
C GLN A 85 15.86 -11.21 5.15
N ASP A 86 15.86 -12.27 5.97
CA ASP A 86 16.85 -12.48 7.02
C ASP A 86 18.00 -13.39 6.54
N LEU A 87 17.77 -14.28 5.57
CA LEU A 87 18.82 -15.10 4.97
C LEU A 87 19.45 -14.38 3.76
N GLN A 88 20.54 -13.66 4.00
CA GLN A 88 21.36 -13.06 2.95
C GLN A 88 22.26 -14.10 2.25
N VAL A 89 21.70 -15.20 1.74
CA VAL A 89 22.49 -16.22 1.05
C VAL A 89 22.54 -15.93 -0.45
N ASN A 90 23.76 -15.86 -0.99
CA ASN A 90 24.05 -15.80 -2.42
C ASN A 90 23.39 -14.66 -3.20
N ARG A 91 23.27 -13.48 -2.58
CA ARG A 91 23.05 -12.23 -3.32
C ARG A 91 24.33 -11.84 -4.07
N PHE A 92 24.78 -12.72 -4.97
CA PHE A 92 25.88 -12.41 -5.86
C PHE A 92 25.48 -11.17 -6.65
N ASP A 93 26.22 -10.09 -6.45
CA ASP A 93 26.15 -8.93 -7.33
C ASP A 93 26.34 -9.41 -8.78
N ASP A 94 25.65 -8.79 -9.73
CA ASP A 94 25.69 -9.20 -11.13
C ASP A 94 27.12 -9.14 -11.69
N ALA A 95 27.97 -8.26 -11.13
CA ALA A 95 29.41 -8.24 -11.39
C ALA A 95 30.10 -9.54 -10.93
N GLN A 96 29.80 -10.03 -9.72
CA GLN A 96 30.35 -11.28 -9.19
C GLN A 96 29.88 -12.50 -9.98
N LYS A 97 28.60 -12.54 -10.38
CA LYS A 97 28.06 -13.59 -11.27
C LYS A 97 28.79 -13.63 -12.60
N LYS A 98 28.98 -12.46 -13.23
CA LYS A 98 29.71 -12.34 -14.50
C LYS A 98 31.18 -12.75 -14.34
N ALA A 99 31.84 -12.34 -13.25
CA ALA A 99 33.22 -12.74 -12.97
C ALA A 99 33.35 -14.27 -12.82
N LEU A 100 32.41 -14.92 -12.14
CA LEU A 100 32.39 -16.38 -11.98
C LEU A 100 32.22 -17.09 -13.34
N LEU A 101 31.27 -16.63 -14.16
CA LEU A 101 31.07 -17.16 -15.52
C LEU A 101 32.32 -16.98 -16.40
N ARG A 102 33.01 -15.84 -16.30
CA ARG A 102 34.24 -15.57 -17.06
C ARG A 102 35.38 -16.48 -16.63
N LYS A 103 35.59 -16.66 -15.32
CA LYS A 103 36.57 -17.61 -14.78
C LYS A 103 36.31 -19.04 -15.28
N SER A 104 35.05 -19.46 -15.29
CA SER A 104 34.67 -20.79 -15.82
C SER A 104 34.99 -20.92 -17.32
N LYS A 105 34.66 -19.91 -18.13
CA LYS A 105 34.98 -19.93 -19.58
C LYS A 105 36.48 -20.04 -19.84
N GLU A 106 37.30 -19.34 -19.06
CA GLU A 106 38.76 -19.34 -19.20
C GLU A 106 39.36 -20.75 -19.00
N LEU A 107 38.82 -21.55 -18.08
CA LEU A 107 39.31 -22.92 -17.82
C LEU A 107 39.24 -23.83 -19.05
N ASN A 108 38.26 -23.64 -19.94
CA ASN A 108 38.13 -24.45 -21.16
C ASN A 108 39.30 -24.28 -22.13
N THR A 109 40.00 -23.14 -22.07
CA THR A 109 41.15 -22.84 -22.94
C THR A 109 42.48 -22.85 -22.18
N LYS A 110 42.49 -22.74 -20.85
CA LYS A 110 43.73 -22.77 -20.05
C LYS A 110 44.48 -24.10 -20.14
N PHE A 111 43.74 -25.19 -20.36
CA PHE A 111 44.30 -26.52 -20.56
C PHE A 111 44.21 -26.97 -22.02
N SER A 112 43.92 -26.07 -22.98
CA SER A 112 44.04 -26.44 -24.38
C SER A 112 45.49 -26.75 -24.67
N HIS A 113 45.75 -27.91 -25.29
CA HIS A 113 47.08 -28.36 -25.67
C HIS A 113 47.85 -27.24 -26.35
N GLY A 114 48.82 -26.66 -25.64
CA GLY A 114 49.79 -25.77 -26.26
C GLY A 114 50.62 -26.61 -27.21
N ASN A 115 50.76 -26.16 -28.45
CA ASN A 115 51.75 -26.68 -29.38
C ASN A 115 53.16 -26.28 -28.88
N SER A 116 53.56 -26.73 -27.70
CA SER A 116 54.96 -26.72 -27.30
C SER A 116 55.60 -27.88 -28.04
N SER A 117 56.21 -27.59 -29.18
CA SER A 117 57.18 -28.48 -29.78
C SER A 117 58.22 -28.81 -28.71
N MET A 118 58.21 -30.06 -28.24
CA MET A 118 59.33 -30.61 -27.49
C MET A 118 60.54 -30.56 -28.43
N PHE A 119 61.42 -29.59 -28.23
CA PHE A 119 62.76 -29.63 -28.81
C PHE A 119 63.66 -30.42 -27.86
N LEU A 120 64.20 -31.50 -28.44
CA LEU A 120 65.36 -32.35 -28.10
C LEU A 120 65.70 -32.60 -26.62
#